data_AF-A0A292Z1V9-F1
#
_entry.id   AF-A0A292Z1V9-F1
#
_cell.length_a   1.000
_cell.length_b   1.000
_cell.length_c   1.000
_cell.angle_alpha   90.00
_cell.angle_beta   90.00
_cell.angle_gamma   90.00
#
_symmetry.space_group_name_H-M   'P 1'
#
loop_
_entity.id
_entity.type
_entity.pdbx_description
1 polymer ?
#
loop_
_entity_poly.entity_id
_entity_poly.type
_entity_poly.pdbx_seq_one_letter_code
_entity_poly.pdbx_strand_id
1 'polypeptide(L)' 'MDAAHARAVAAGGDEVWAALTSERGNHRSRVVDPGGVERTFGTHRPGEPADSG' A
#
# COMPACT_ATOMS: atom_id res chain seq x y z
N MET A 1 2.07 -7.87 2.27
CA MET A 1 2.11 -6.57 1.58
C MET A 1 2.95 -5.57 2.37
N ASP A 2 2.79 -5.56 3.69
CA ASP A 2 3.67 -4.86 4.63
C ASP A 2 5.16 -5.10 4.36
N ALA A 3 5.55 -6.33 4.02
CA ALA A 3 6.94 -6.64 3.70
C ALA A 3 7.51 -5.91 2.46
N ALA A 4 6.69 -5.65 1.42
CA ALA A 4 7.16 -4.94 0.22
C ALA A 4 7.25 -3.44 0.45
N HIS A 5 6.26 -2.88 1.14
CA HIS A 5 6.26 -1.49 1.59
C HIS A 5 7.42 -1.21 2.57
N ALA A 6 7.57 -2.04 3.61
CA ALA A 6 8.67 -1.93 4.58
C ALA A 6 10.05 -2.05 3.91
N ARG A 7 10.20 -2.91 2.90
CA ARG A 7 11.44 -2.99 2.11
C ARG A 7 11.70 -1.73 1.29
N ALA A 8 10.66 -1.15 0.70
CA ALA A 8 10.80 0.09 -0.06
C ALA A 8 11.20 1.27 0.84
N VAL A 9 10.59 1.40 2.01
CA VAL A 9 10.96 2.40 3.02
C VAL A 9 12.37 2.16 3.55
N ALA A 10 12.73 0.91 3.89
CA ALA A 10 14.07 0.56 4.36
C ALA A 10 15.17 0.79 3.31
N ALA A 11 14.82 0.77 2.02
CA ALA A 11 15.72 1.11 0.92
C ALA A 11 15.89 2.63 0.71
N GLY A 12 15.28 3.46 1.57
CA GLY A 12 15.34 4.92 1.49
C GLY A 12 14.18 5.54 0.71
N GLY A 13 13.12 4.78 0.44
CA GLY A 13 11.93 5.33 -0.21
C GLY A 13 11.10 6.18 0.76
N ASP A 14 10.64 7.33 0.28
CA ASP A 14 9.76 8.23 1.02
C ASP A 14 8.31 7.73 0.97
N GLU A 15 7.72 7.56 2.15
CA GLU A 15 6.32 7.19 2.29
C GLU A 15 5.41 8.38 1.92
N VAL A 16 4.58 8.20 0.89
CA VAL A 16 3.61 9.22 0.45
C VAL A 16 2.29 9.06 1.20
N TRP A 17 1.83 7.81 1.36
CA TRP A 17 0.71 7.49 2.23
C TRP A 17 0.83 6.08 2.77
N ALA A 18 0.49 5.98 4.06
CA ALA A 18 0.54 4.74 4.80
C ALA A 18 -0.45 3.71 4.28
N ALA A 19 -0.04 2.48 4.52
CA ALA A 19 -0.80 1.25 4.41
C ALA A 19 -2.19 1.38 5.06
N LEU A 20 -3.17 1.88 4.31
CA LEU A 20 -4.55 2.02 4.75
C LEU A 20 -5.33 0.79 4.29
N THR A 21 -5.75 -0.02 5.26
CA THR A 21 -6.74 -1.07 5.05
C THR A 21 -8.12 -0.42 5.07
N SER A 22 -8.85 -0.47 3.97
CA SER A 22 -10.26 -0.09 3.96
C SER A 22 -11.12 -1.18 4.61
N GLU A 23 -12.33 -0.83 5.03
CA GLU A 23 -13.31 -1.76 5.60
C GLU A 23 -13.63 -2.96 4.67
N ARG A 24 -13.35 -2.83 3.36
CA ARG A 24 -13.47 -3.88 2.33
C ARG A 24 -12.24 -4.80 2.21
N GLY A 25 -11.25 -4.67 3.10
CA GLY A 25 -9.98 -5.40 2.99
C GLY A 25 -9.12 -4.99 1.78
N ASN A 26 -9.46 -3.88 1.12
CA ASN A 26 -8.58 -3.30 0.11
C ASN A 26 -7.47 -2.54 0.84
N HIS A 27 -6.24 -2.91 0.55
CA HIS A 27 -5.09 -2.31 1.20
C HIS A 27 -4.24 -1.65 0.13
N ARG A 28 -3.89 -0.38 0.31
CA ARG A 28 -2.96 0.33 -0.57
C ARG A 28 -1.99 1.18 0.23
N SER A 29 -0.79 1.31 -0.31
CA SER A 29 0.31 2.13 0.22
C SER A 29 1.13 2.66 -0.95
N ARG A 30 1.83 3.78 -0.77
CA ARG A 30 2.66 4.36 -1.83
C ARG A 30 3.97 4.88 -1.27
N VAL A 31 5.03 4.62 -2.02
CA VAL A 31 6.40 5.02 -1.72
C VAL A 31 7.02 5.61 -2.97
N VAL A 32 7.81 6.67 -2.83
CA VAL A 32 8.68 7.19 -3.88
C VAL A 32 10.10 6.71 -3.57
N ASP A 33 10.73 6.00 -4.50
CA ASP A 33 12.12 5.57 -4.33
C ASP A 33 13.10 6.76 -4.45
N PRO A 34 14.33 6.66 -3.91
CA PRO A 34 15.38 7.68 -4.06
C PRO A 34 15.64 8.15 -5.50
N GLY A 35 15.38 7.32 -6.51
CA GLY A 35 15.44 7.68 -7.92
C GLY A 35 14.25 8.51 -8.42
N GLY A 36 13.31 8.88 -7.54
CA GLY A 36 12.11 9.64 -7.86
C GLY A 36 10.98 8.80 -8.47
N VAL A 37 11.11 7.47 -8.49
CA VAL A 37 10.10 6.59 -9.09
C VAL A 37 9.01 6.27 -8.08
N GLU A 38 7.77 6.64 -8.42
CA GLU A 38 6.61 6.33 -7.59
C GLU A 38 6.20 4.86 -7.73
N ARG A 39 6.03 4.18 -6.60
CA ARG A 39 5.52 2.80 -6.53
C ARG A 39 4.31 2.72 -5.63
N THR A 40 3.21 2.23 -6.20
CA THR A 40 1.99 1.92 -5.45
C THR A 40 1.96 0.42 -5.18
N PHE A 41 1.86 0.05 -3.91
CA PHE A 41 1.59 -1.31 -3.50
C PHE A 41 0.10 -1.41 -3.20
N GLY A 42 -0.55 -2.50 -3.63
CA GLY A 42 -1.98 -2.72 -3.41
C GLY A 42 -2.34 -4.19 -3.31
N THR A 43 -3.18 -4.56 -2.37
CA THR A 43 -4.01 -5.77 -2.49
C THR A 43 -5.39 -5.31 -2.94
N HIS A 44 -5.70 -5.57 -4.20
CA HIS A 44 -7.05 -5.36 -4.74
C HIS A 44 -7.82 -6.68 -4.59
N ARG A 45 -8.87 -6.69 -3.77
CA ARG A 45 -9.80 -7.83 -3.65
C ARG A 45 -11.14 -7.49 -4.30
N PRO A 46 -11.27 -7.69 -5.63
CA PRO A 46 -12.55 -7.52 -6.30
C PRO A 46 -13.49 -8.69 -5.93
N GLY A 47 -14.66 -8.39 -5.37
CA GLY A 47 -15.74 -9.38 -5.16
C GLY A 47 -16.08 -9.71 -3.70
N GLU A 48 -15.31 -9.25 -2.72
CA GLU A 48 -15.68 -9.35 -1.30
C GLU A 48 -16.47 -8.07 -0.94
N PRO A 49 -17.78 -8.13 -0.64
CA PRO A 49 -18.48 -6.96 -0.12
C PRO A 49 -17.83 -6.54 1.21
N ALA A 50 -17.63 -5.23 1.47
CA ALA A 50 -17.57 -4.82 2.88
C ALA A 50 -18.93 -5.20 3.38
N ASP A 51 -18.89 -6.04 4.40
CA ASP A 51 -19.96 -6.20 5.32
C ASP A 51 -20.56 -4.82 5.58
N SER A 52 -21.74 -4.61 5.01
CA SER A 52 -22.54 -3.42 5.22
C SER A 52 -23.49 -3.84 6.32
N GLY A 53 -23.00 -3.76 7.57
CA GLY A 53 -23.83 -3.91 8.75
C GLY A 53 -24.86 -2.80 8.86
#